data_AF-A0A9P0BE94-F1
#
_entry.id   AF-A0A9P0BE94-F1
#
_cell.length_a   1.000
_cell.length_b   1.000
_cell.length_c   1.000
_cell.angle_alpha   90.00
_cell.angle_beta   90.00
_cell.angle_gamma   90.00
#
_symmetry.space_group_name_H-M   'P 1'
#
loop_
_entity.id
_entity.type
_entity.pdbx_description
1 polymer ?
#
loop_
_entity_poly.entity_id
_entity_poly.type
_entity_poly.pdbx_seq_one_letter_code
_entity_poly.pdbx_strand_id
1 'polypeptide(L)'
;MKSLILFLSVCISIKYSTACNGYSITLHSYQNCVPNGVISVADKGTVTLDKDCNLVLNGCMNMKGFKTAQGKYTIKKAPLPPIEGEFNMCELGAETGLPVEKVLEIYGMPKKCPMPAKKICGGPGQKLNLSKYKNQLGMAAGKTDLKLELTHDNGKSCIEASISISKAKKG
;
A
#
# COMPACT_ATOMS: atom_id res chain seq x y z
N MET A 1 23.54 -30.75 -23.89
CA MET A 1 22.56 -29.71 -24.27
C MET A 1 21.18 -29.89 -23.62
N LYS A 2 20.56 -31.09 -23.67
CA LYS A 2 19.21 -31.34 -23.08
C LYS A 2 19.11 -31.07 -21.56
N SER A 3 20.12 -31.45 -20.76
CA SER A 3 20.14 -31.15 -19.30
C SER A 3 20.25 -29.67 -18.95
N LEU A 4 20.90 -28.85 -19.78
CA LEU A 4 21.08 -27.42 -19.50
C LEU A 4 19.75 -26.66 -19.74
N ILE A 5 18.99 -27.06 -20.77
CA ILE A 5 17.66 -26.53 -21.08
C ILE A 5 16.66 -26.89 -19.97
N LEU A 6 16.75 -28.12 -19.43
CA LEU A 6 15.91 -28.59 -18.32
C LEU A 6 16.20 -27.84 -17.01
N PHE A 7 17.49 -27.58 -16.71
CA PHE A 7 17.88 -26.79 -15.54
C PHE A 7 17.40 -25.33 -15.64
N LEU A 8 17.55 -24.72 -16.82
CA LEU A 8 17.09 -23.36 -17.07
C LEU A 8 15.57 -23.25 -16.96
N SER A 9 14.79 -24.22 -17.48
CA SER A 9 13.32 -24.22 -17.35
C SER A 9 12.86 -24.37 -15.90
N VAL A 10 13.55 -25.17 -15.08
CA VAL A 10 13.26 -25.32 -13.66
C VAL A 10 13.58 -24.03 -12.89
N CYS A 11 14.72 -23.38 -13.16
CA CYS A 11 15.07 -22.10 -12.53
C CYS A 11 14.10 -20.96 -12.88
N ILE A 12 13.62 -20.90 -14.13
CA ILE A 12 12.61 -19.91 -14.58
C ILE A 12 11.28 -20.10 -13.83
N SER A 13 10.92 -21.34 -13.52
CA SER A 13 9.67 -21.68 -12.82
C SER A 13 9.71 -21.26 -11.34
N ILE A 14 10.88 -21.33 -10.70
CA ILE A 14 11.05 -21.03 -9.27
C ILE A 14 10.82 -19.54 -8.96
N LYS A 15 11.31 -18.62 -9.81
CA LYS A 15 11.10 -17.17 -9.59
C LYS A 15 9.65 -16.74 -9.85
N TYR A 16 8.99 -17.33 -10.86
CA TYR A 16 7.56 -17.10 -11.10
C TYR A 16 6.72 -17.54 -9.88
N SER A 17 7.13 -18.61 -9.20
CA SER A 17 6.52 -19.10 -7.97
C SER A 17 6.68 -18.16 -6.76
N THR A 18 7.45 -17.08 -6.84
CA THR A 18 7.63 -16.10 -5.74
C THR A 18 6.79 -14.83 -5.89
N ALA A 19 6.05 -14.70 -6.99
CA ALA A 19 5.28 -13.50 -7.35
C ALA A 19 3.78 -13.78 -7.39
N CYS A 20 2.96 -12.89 -6.83
CA CYS A 20 1.50 -13.01 -6.87
C CYS A 20 1.00 -12.89 -8.31
N ASN A 21 0.49 -14.00 -8.86
CA ASN A 21 0.04 -14.07 -10.25
C ASN A 21 1.07 -13.55 -11.27
N GLY A 22 2.37 -13.75 -10.99
CA GLY A 22 3.46 -13.25 -11.83
C GLY A 22 3.75 -11.74 -11.72
N TYR A 23 3.20 -11.05 -10.72
CA TYR A 23 3.44 -9.61 -10.46
C TYR A 23 4.19 -9.36 -9.15
N SER A 24 4.99 -8.30 -9.15
CA SER A 24 5.73 -7.79 -8.00
C SER A 24 5.42 -6.30 -7.79
N ILE A 25 5.56 -5.83 -6.54
CA ILE A 25 5.35 -4.44 -6.16
C ILE A 25 6.70 -3.87 -5.71
N THR A 26 7.00 -2.64 -6.11
CA THR A 26 8.16 -1.87 -5.67
C THR A 26 7.70 -0.55 -5.08
N LEU A 27 8.18 -0.23 -3.88
CA LEU A 27 8.04 1.11 -3.30
C LEU A 27 9.26 1.95 -3.70
N HIS A 28 9.05 3.02 -4.46
CA HIS A 28 10.11 3.93 -4.90
C HIS A 28 10.36 5.05 -3.90
N SER A 29 9.29 5.64 -3.36
CA SER A 29 9.36 6.68 -2.34
C SER A 29 8.15 6.62 -1.42
N TYR A 30 8.36 7.05 -0.18
CA TYR A 30 7.32 7.21 0.82
C TYR A 30 7.78 8.25 1.84
N GLN A 31 7.07 9.38 1.92
CA GLN A 31 7.53 10.54 2.69
C GLN A 31 6.39 11.40 3.22
N ASN A 32 6.70 12.17 4.27
CA ASN A 32 5.85 13.23 4.76
C ASN A 32 6.05 14.48 3.90
N CYS A 33 4.97 15.12 3.46
CA CYS A 33 5.01 16.40 2.73
C CYS A 33 4.66 17.61 3.61
N VAL A 34 4.41 17.39 4.90
CA VAL A 34 4.29 18.45 5.92
C VAL A 34 5.11 18.08 7.16
N PRO A 35 5.73 19.06 7.84
CA PRO A 35 6.39 18.82 9.11
C PRO A 35 5.36 18.53 10.21
N ASN A 36 5.72 17.68 11.17
CA ASN A 36 4.93 17.42 12.39
C ASN A 36 3.48 16.96 12.17
N GLY A 37 3.21 16.23 11.10
CA GLY A 37 1.87 15.74 10.77
C GLY A 37 1.19 14.96 11.91
N VAL A 38 -0.14 15.03 11.98
CA VAL A 38 -0.95 14.25 12.94
C VAL A 38 -0.77 12.76 12.69
N ILE A 39 -0.75 12.37 11.41
CA ILE A 39 -0.30 11.08 10.89
C ILE A 39 0.99 11.35 10.12
N SER A 40 2.03 10.57 10.42
CA SER A 40 3.32 10.70 9.75
C SER A 40 4.01 9.36 9.59
N VAL A 41 4.79 9.23 8.52
CA VAL A 41 5.74 8.15 8.32
C VAL A 41 6.89 8.36 9.29
N ALA A 42 7.18 7.36 10.11
CA ALA A 42 8.26 7.42 11.11
C ALA A 42 9.62 7.06 10.49
N ASP A 43 9.63 5.98 9.71
CA ASP A 43 10.85 5.32 9.24
C ASP A 43 10.70 4.97 7.75
N LYS A 44 11.82 4.79 7.04
CA LYS A 44 11.78 4.25 5.67
C LYS A 44 11.17 2.86 5.70
N GLY A 45 10.11 2.66 4.93
CA GLY A 45 9.44 1.38 4.81
C GLY A 45 9.80 0.62 3.53
N THR A 46 9.41 -0.64 3.47
CA THR A 46 9.42 -1.46 2.25
C THR A 46 8.04 -2.05 2.04
N VAL A 47 7.64 -2.19 0.78
CA VAL A 47 6.44 -2.95 0.42
C VAL A 47 6.87 -4.18 -0.35
N THR A 48 6.36 -5.35 0.05
CA THR A 48 6.58 -6.61 -0.67
C THR A 48 5.24 -7.30 -0.92
N LEU A 49 5.16 -8.00 -2.04
CA LEU A 49 4.02 -8.84 -2.40
C LEU A 49 4.53 -10.27 -2.53
N ASP A 50 4.09 -11.16 -1.65
CA ASP A 50 4.51 -12.56 -1.68
C ASP A 50 3.72 -13.38 -2.71
N LYS A 51 4.13 -14.64 -2.90
CA LYS A 51 3.51 -15.57 -3.85
C LYS A 51 2.06 -15.92 -3.54
N ASP A 52 1.68 -15.83 -2.27
CA ASP A 52 0.32 -16.10 -1.79
C ASP A 52 -0.54 -14.83 -1.84
N CYS A 53 -0.07 -13.82 -2.57
CA CYS A 53 -0.71 -12.53 -2.75
C CYS A 53 -0.90 -11.74 -1.45
N ASN A 54 -0.03 -11.97 -0.46
CA ASN A 54 -0.01 -11.13 0.73
C ASN A 54 0.87 -9.93 0.50
N LEU A 55 0.25 -8.75 0.64
CA LEU A 55 0.96 -7.50 0.74
C LEU A 55 1.51 -7.35 2.16
N VAL A 56 2.81 -7.15 2.26
CA VAL A 56 3.52 -6.90 3.52
C VAL A 56 4.16 -5.53 3.44
N LEU A 57 3.69 -4.61 4.28
CA LEU A 57 4.30 -3.32 4.52
C LEU A 57 5.22 -3.47 5.73
N ASN A 58 6.52 -3.27 5.56
CA ASN A 58 7.45 -3.11 6.68
C ASN A 58 7.71 -1.61 6.86
N GLY A 59 7.63 -1.11 8.08
CA GLY A 59 7.80 0.30 8.39
C GLY A 59 6.78 0.77 9.42
N CYS A 60 6.99 1.95 9.99
CA CYS A 60 6.12 2.47 11.03
C CYS A 60 5.50 3.82 10.63
N MET A 61 4.27 4.03 11.09
CA MET A 61 3.56 5.30 11.08
C MET A 61 3.31 5.75 12.51
N ASN A 62 3.46 7.04 12.77
CA ASN A 62 3.09 7.67 14.02
C ASN A 62 1.77 8.41 13.84
N MET A 63 0.90 8.28 14.83
CA MET A 63 -0.37 8.99 14.86
C MET A 63 -0.58 9.61 16.24
N LYS A 64 -0.87 10.91 16.29
CA LYS A 64 -1.06 11.69 17.53
C LYS A 64 -2.47 11.56 18.14
N GLY A 65 -3.33 10.77 17.50
CA GLY A 65 -4.76 10.68 17.79
C GLY A 65 -5.53 11.87 17.23
N PHE A 66 -6.82 11.69 16.93
CA PHE A 66 -7.70 12.74 16.38
C PHE A 66 -9.17 12.31 16.48
N LYS A 67 -10.09 13.26 16.38
CA LYS A 67 -11.55 13.04 16.39
C LYS A 67 -12.18 13.16 15.01
N THR A 68 -11.59 13.96 14.13
CA THR A 68 -12.07 14.13 12.75
C THR A 68 -10.92 13.99 11.76
N ALA A 69 -11.23 13.63 10.52
CA ALA A 69 -10.25 13.50 9.45
C ALA A 69 -10.90 13.62 8.06
N GLN A 70 -10.78 14.79 7.46
CA GLN A 70 -11.22 15.10 6.10
C GLN A 70 -10.02 15.01 5.18
N GLY A 71 -10.13 14.22 4.12
CA GLY A 71 -9.03 13.88 3.24
C GLY A 71 -9.25 14.30 1.80
N LYS A 72 -8.16 14.65 1.14
CA LYS A 72 -8.05 14.75 -0.32
C LYS A 72 -7.01 13.75 -0.79
N TYR A 73 -7.32 12.99 -1.84
CA TYR A 73 -6.36 12.14 -2.52
C TYR A 73 -6.11 12.64 -3.94
N THR A 74 -4.88 12.43 -4.41
CA THR A 74 -4.49 12.58 -5.83
C THR A 74 -3.74 11.33 -6.25
N ILE A 75 -4.20 10.67 -7.31
CA ILE A 75 -3.58 9.49 -7.91
C ILE A 75 -3.12 9.87 -9.31
N LYS A 76 -1.83 9.71 -9.58
CA LYS A 76 -1.24 9.95 -10.91
C LYS A 76 -0.69 8.63 -11.45
N LYS A 77 -1.16 8.23 -12.64
CA LYS A 77 -0.72 7.03 -13.34
C LYS A 77 -0.71 7.28 -14.84
N ALA A 78 0.44 7.64 -15.40
CA ALA A 78 0.56 7.85 -16.84
C ALA A 78 0.18 6.57 -17.63
N PRO A 79 -0.51 6.68 -18.78
CA PRO A 79 -0.95 7.90 -19.45
C PRO A 79 -2.34 8.43 -19.01
N LEU A 80 -2.93 7.87 -17.96
CA LEU A 80 -4.25 8.29 -17.47
C LEU A 80 -4.20 9.70 -16.86
N PRO A 81 -5.27 10.49 -17.00
CA PRO A 81 -5.38 11.77 -16.30
C PRO A 81 -5.32 11.55 -14.77
N PRO A 82 -4.81 12.52 -13.99
CA PRO A 82 -4.85 12.45 -12.53
C PRO A 82 -6.29 12.25 -12.03
N ILE A 83 -6.45 11.35 -11.06
CA ILE A 83 -7.71 11.12 -10.37
C ILE A 83 -7.60 11.80 -9.01
N GLU A 84 -8.53 12.71 -8.72
CA GLU A 84 -8.61 13.39 -7.42
C GLU A 84 -9.98 13.16 -6.80
N GLY A 85 -10.03 13.23 -5.48
CA GLY A 85 -11.29 13.14 -4.75
C GLY A 85 -11.12 13.51 -3.29
N GLU A 86 -12.26 13.74 -2.64
CA GLU A 86 -12.35 14.02 -1.22
C GLU A 86 -13.04 12.86 -0.50
N PHE A 87 -12.71 12.66 0.77
CA PHE A 87 -13.29 11.62 1.59
C PHE A 87 -13.26 11.99 3.07
N ASN A 88 -14.13 11.37 3.87
CA ASN A 88 -14.09 11.46 5.31
C ASN A 88 -13.56 10.14 5.89
N MET A 89 -12.35 10.15 6.44
CA MET A 89 -11.72 8.93 6.94
C MET A 89 -12.48 8.32 8.13
N CYS A 90 -13.22 9.12 8.89
CA CYS A 90 -14.05 8.65 9.99
C CYS A 90 -15.34 7.94 9.53
N GLU A 91 -15.70 8.08 8.25
CA GLU A 91 -16.94 7.57 7.64
C GLU A 91 -16.67 6.58 6.49
N LEU A 92 -15.41 6.17 6.27
CA LEU A 92 -15.03 5.19 5.26
C LEU A 92 -15.51 3.77 5.65
N GLY A 93 -16.83 3.54 5.60
CA GLY A 93 -17.46 2.23 5.63
C GLY A 93 -17.95 1.88 4.24
N ALA A 94 -17.44 0.79 3.66
CA ALA A 94 -17.83 0.20 2.37
C ALA A 94 -17.71 1.04 1.06
N GLU A 95 -17.67 2.37 1.09
CA GLU A 95 -17.82 3.19 -0.14
C GLU A 95 -16.63 3.16 -1.12
N THR A 96 -15.42 2.83 -0.66
CA THR A 96 -14.22 3.01 -1.49
C THR A 96 -13.75 1.77 -2.26
N GLY A 97 -14.39 0.60 -2.09
CA GLY A 97 -13.91 -0.67 -2.67
C GLY A 97 -12.51 -1.12 -2.19
N LEU A 98 -11.84 -0.28 -1.39
CA LEU A 98 -10.55 -0.50 -0.76
C LEU A 98 -10.75 -1.25 0.57
N PRO A 99 -9.84 -2.16 0.94
CA PRO A 99 -9.95 -2.93 2.17
C PRO A 99 -9.54 -2.12 3.43
N VAL A 100 -9.98 -0.86 3.54
CA VAL A 100 -9.60 0.06 4.63
C VAL A 100 -9.96 -0.52 5.98
N GLU A 101 -11.18 -1.05 6.13
CA GLU A 101 -11.61 -1.70 7.37
C GLU A 101 -10.70 -2.88 7.78
N LYS A 102 -10.25 -3.69 6.80
CA LYS A 102 -9.35 -4.82 7.07
C LYS A 102 -7.97 -4.33 7.51
N VAL A 103 -7.48 -3.25 6.91
CA VAL A 103 -6.21 -2.64 7.32
C VAL A 103 -6.32 -2.14 8.76
N LEU A 104 -7.39 -1.41 9.11
CA LEU A 104 -7.62 -0.96 10.49
C LEU A 104 -7.67 -2.13 11.46
N GLU A 105 -8.38 -3.20 11.11
CA GLU A 105 -8.48 -4.42 11.92
C GLU A 105 -7.12 -5.11 12.15
N ILE A 106 -6.33 -5.30 11.09
CA ILE A 106 -4.97 -5.88 11.16
C ILE A 106 -4.07 -5.11 12.15
N TYR A 107 -4.23 -3.79 12.22
CA TYR A 107 -3.45 -2.93 13.09
C TYR A 107 -4.11 -2.63 14.44
N GLY A 108 -5.24 -3.29 14.75
CA GLY A 108 -5.99 -3.11 15.99
C GLY A 108 -6.42 -1.66 16.20
N MET A 109 -6.95 -1.05 15.13
CA MET A 109 -7.43 0.32 15.09
C MET A 109 -8.97 0.33 15.05
N PRO A 110 -9.62 1.30 15.72
CA PRO A 110 -11.06 1.41 15.62
C PRO A 110 -11.48 1.77 14.18
N LYS A 111 -12.64 1.24 13.78
CA LYS A 111 -13.22 1.47 12.43
C LYS A 111 -13.87 2.83 12.29
N LYS A 112 -14.03 3.56 13.39
CA LYS A 112 -14.61 4.90 13.47
C LYS A 112 -13.77 5.75 14.40
N CYS A 113 -13.85 7.06 14.21
CA CYS A 113 -13.27 8.02 15.12
C CYS A 113 -14.00 8.04 16.48
N PRO A 114 -13.35 8.45 17.58
CA PRO A 114 -11.99 9.01 17.65
C PRO A 114 -10.89 7.95 17.54
N MET A 115 -9.79 8.33 16.89
CA MET A 115 -8.61 7.49 16.71
C MET A 115 -7.60 7.79 17.84
N PRO A 116 -7.09 6.78 18.56
CA PRO A 116 -6.15 6.99 19.66
C PRO A 116 -4.76 7.35 19.13
N ALA A 117 -3.92 7.97 19.96
CA ALA A 117 -2.50 8.11 19.65
C ALA A 117 -1.83 6.73 19.63
N LYS A 118 -1.11 6.41 18.55
CA LYS A 118 -0.46 5.09 18.39
C LYS A 118 0.69 5.16 17.39
N LYS A 119 1.77 4.43 17.67
CA LYS A 119 2.75 4.03 16.66
C LYS A 119 2.33 2.69 16.08
N ILE A 120 2.09 2.65 14.78
CA ILE A 120 1.67 1.46 14.04
C ILE A 120 2.85 0.99 13.21
N CYS A 121 3.33 -0.22 13.46
CA CYS A 121 4.41 -0.82 12.69
C CYS A 121 3.90 -2.03 11.93
N GLY A 122 4.20 -2.07 10.64
CA GLY A 122 3.99 -3.23 9.79
C GLY A 122 5.18 -4.19 9.86
N GLY A 123 4.91 -5.46 9.58
CA GLY A 123 5.85 -6.57 9.68
C GLY A 123 5.24 -7.85 9.11
N PRO A 124 5.94 -8.99 9.20
CA PRO A 124 5.52 -10.24 8.58
C PRO A 124 4.19 -10.80 9.12
N GLY A 125 3.73 -10.34 10.29
CA GLY A 125 2.43 -10.71 10.87
C GLY A 125 1.26 -9.87 10.37
N GLN A 126 1.52 -8.67 9.81
CA GLN A 126 0.50 -7.73 9.34
C GLN A 126 0.35 -7.84 7.83
N LYS A 127 -0.28 -8.92 7.39
CA LYS A 127 -0.46 -9.28 5.98
C LYS A 127 -1.83 -8.86 5.47
N LEU A 128 -1.87 -8.12 4.36
CA LEU A 128 -3.11 -7.87 3.63
C LEU A 128 -3.19 -8.81 2.42
N ASN A 129 -4.14 -9.75 2.45
CA ASN A 129 -4.32 -10.70 1.35
C ASN A 129 -5.07 -10.04 0.17
N LEU A 130 -4.42 -10.02 -0.99
CA LEU A 130 -4.92 -9.45 -2.24
C LEU A 130 -5.40 -10.52 -3.24
N SER A 131 -5.58 -11.78 -2.81
CA SER A 131 -5.95 -12.87 -3.73
C SER A 131 -7.23 -12.58 -4.52
N LYS A 132 -8.20 -11.88 -3.92
CA LYS A 132 -9.43 -11.46 -4.60
C LYS A 132 -9.20 -10.46 -5.76
N TYR A 133 -8.07 -9.76 -5.75
CA TYR A 133 -7.67 -8.80 -6.76
C TYR A 133 -6.54 -9.32 -7.68
N LYS A 134 -6.10 -10.58 -7.53
CA LYS A 134 -4.93 -11.11 -8.27
C LYS A 134 -5.05 -11.01 -9.79
N ASN A 135 -6.27 -11.11 -10.32
CA ASN A 135 -6.56 -11.00 -11.76
C ASN A 135 -6.58 -9.54 -12.25
N GLN A 136 -6.67 -8.57 -11.34
CA GLN A 136 -6.68 -7.13 -11.66
C GLN A 136 -5.29 -6.49 -11.54
N LEU A 137 -4.28 -7.22 -11.05
CA LEU A 137 -2.91 -6.70 -10.91
C LEU A 137 -2.30 -6.23 -12.24
N GLY A 138 -2.70 -6.84 -13.36
CA GLY A 138 -2.29 -6.39 -14.68
C GLY A 138 -2.81 -5.00 -15.04
N MET A 139 -4.01 -4.63 -14.61
CA MET A 139 -4.56 -3.27 -14.81
C MET A 139 -3.82 -2.23 -13.95
N ALA A 140 -3.37 -2.65 -12.78
CA ALA A 140 -2.60 -1.79 -11.88
C ALA A 140 -1.11 -1.69 -12.26
N ALA A 141 -0.64 -2.45 -13.26
CA ALA A 141 0.75 -2.46 -13.72
C ALA A 141 1.23 -1.07 -14.20
N GLY A 142 2.50 -0.76 -13.96
CA GLY A 142 3.10 0.55 -14.18
C GLY A 142 3.33 1.32 -12.87
N LYS A 143 3.87 2.54 -13.01
CA LYS A 143 4.14 3.44 -11.88
C LYS A 143 2.87 4.21 -11.51
N THR A 144 2.65 4.37 -10.20
CA THR A 144 1.55 5.15 -9.63
C THR A 144 2.10 6.02 -8.51
N ASP A 145 1.86 7.32 -8.63
CA ASP A 145 2.19 8.30 -7.59
C ASP A 145 0.90 8.67 -6.85
N LEU A 146 0.96 8.66 -5.53
CA LEU A 146 -0.16 8.91 -4.62
C LEU A 146 0.21 10.09 -3.74
N LYS A 147 -0.71 11.05 -3.60
CA LYS A 147 -0.65 12.10 -2.59
C LYS A 147 -1.91 12.02 -1.74
N LEU A 148 -1.73 12.06 -0.44
CA LEU A 148 -2.80 12.06 0.54
C LEU A 148 -2.63 13.26 1.48
N GLU A 149 -3.64 14.11 1.54
CA GLU A 149 -3.70 15.27 2.39
C GLU A 149 -4.88 15.10 3.35
N LEU A 150 -4.65 15.26 4.66
CA LEU A 150 -5.67 15.11 5.68
C LEU A 150 -5.69 16.35 6.57
N THR A 151 -6.89 16.83 6.86
CA THR A 151 -7.17 17.84 7.86
C THR A 151 -7.88 17.17 9.03
N HIS A 152 -7.30 17.32 10.22
CA HIS A 152 -7.80 16.77 11.48
C HIS A 152 -8.25 17.92 12.39
N ASP A 153 -8.98 17.61 13.46
CA ASP A 153 -9.36 18.57 14.50
C ASP A 153 -8.14 19.18 15.23
N ASN A 154 -6.99 18.48 15.21
CA ASN A 154 -5.78 18.88 15.93
C ASN A 154 -4.56 19.10 15.02
N GLY A 155 -4.75 19.25 13.70
CA GLY A 155 -3.66 19.57 12.77
C GLY A 155 -3.86 19.04 11.37
N LYS A 156 -2.76 18.94 10.61
CA LYS A 156 -2.76 18.45 9.23
C LYS A 156 -1.82 17.25 9.10
N SER A 157 -2.04 16.44 8.07
CA SER A 157 -1.13 15.37 7.66
C SER A 157 -1.00 15.40 6.15
N CYS A 158 0.17 15.01 5.64
CA CYS A 158 0.43 14.95 4.21
C CYS A 158 1.44 13.83 3.95
N ILE A 159 1.07 12.89 3.10
CA ILE A 159 1.88 11.74 2.72
C ILE A 159 1.93 11.62 1.21
N GLU A 160 3.13 11.44 0.67
CA GLU A 160 3.38 11.11 -0.73
C GLU A 160 4.01 9.73 -0.83
N ALA A 161 3.53 8.93 -1.78
CA ALA A 161 4.06 7.61 -2.07
C ALA A 161 4.20 7.42 -3.58
N SER A 162 5.26 6.74 -3.98
CA SER A 162 5.46 6.30 -5.37
C SER A 162 5.65 4.79 -5.37
N ILE A 163 4.75 4.08 -6.05
CA ILE A 163 4.76 2.62 -6.15
C ILE A 163 4.77 2.20 -7.62
N SER A 164 5.31 1.02 -7.91
CA SER A 164 5.10 0.38 -9.21
C SER A 164 4.70 -1.07 -9.05
N ILE A 165 3.81 -1.50 -9.95
CA ILE A 165 3.47 -2.90 -10.13
C ILE A 165 4.04 -3.34 -11.46
N SER A 166 4.80 -4.42 -11.49
CA SER A 166 5.41 -4.91 -12.71
C SER A 166 5.36 -6.44 -12.76
N LYS A 167 5.38 -7.00 -13.97
CA LYS A 167 5.60 -8.44 -14.12
C LYS A 167 6.91 -8.80 -13.42
N ALA A 168 6.87 -9.81 -12.58
CA ALA A 168 8.07 -10.33 -11.94
C ALA A 168 9.06 -10.71 -13.04
N LYS A 169 10.24 -10.06 -13.04
CA LYS A 169 11.24 -10.28 -14.09
C LYS A 169 11.62 -11.76 -14.08
N LYS A 170 11.51 -12.40 -15.25
CA LYS A 170 12.22 -13.65 -15.55
C LYS A 170 13.71 -13.28 -15.52
N GLY A 171 14.37 -13.55 -14.40
CA GLY A 171 15.82 -13.53 -14.32
C GLY A 171 16.41 -14.79 -14.93
#